data_AF-A0A024JUU2-F1
#
_entry.id   AF-A0A024JUU2-F1
#
_cell.length_a   1.000
_cell.length_b   1.000
_cell.length_c   1.000
_cell.angle_alpha   90.00
_cell.angle_beta   90.00
_cell.angle_gamma   90.00
#
_symmetry.space_group_name_H-M   'P 1'
#
loop_
_entity.id
_entity.type
_entity.pdbx_description
1 polymer ?
#
loop_
_entity_poly.entity_id
_entity_poly.type
_entity_poly.pdbx_seq_one_letter_code
_entity_poly.pdbx_strand_id
1 'polypeptide(L)'
;MSQRDSDPLDVLHTDDLPVQPDPEFAARLRRRLESALSLPEGVVMSDTASALAELAELAEPMAPNAPRPAALPYLSVANARAAIAWYTDAFGAAVVGQPIVMDDGRIGHAEITIAGGALYLADEYPELGLKAPVQNAVSVSLMLHVADTDAALAQAREHGATVVREIYENYGSRNATIVDPFGHRWMLSGPTAAASVGIRHGDIGYISVWTPDADRAAAFYGHVLGWTFDPASHRVTNTDLPTGIFATDEAATLFCSYAVEDVQAARVAIAEAGGVPGEIRETEYGVMLDATDPQGAPFAVHRPTPGRKRPELNGSGPGELSYVTYQVPDSAGFRDFYGPLLRWTFEPGRISDGWQVVDAHPMSGAAGGSERPTTVPMWTVADIDAAVARVREAGGTVLAEPARQPYGISAECTDDQGARFYLGQF
;
A
#
# COMPACT_ATOMS: atom_id res chain seq x y z
N MET A 1 -3.39 49.74 -64.16
CA MET A 1 -2.52 50.57 -63.31
C MET A 1 -2.74 50.09 -61.87
N SER A 2 -2.10 49.00 -61.48
CA SER A 2 -0.76 48.89 -60.89
C SER A 2 -0.90 48.74 -59.37
N GLN A 3 -0.94 47.48 -58.93
CA GLN A 3 -0.60 47.09 -57.55
C GLN A 3 0.79 47.66 -57.24
N ARG A 4 0.92 48.39 -56.13
CA ARG A 4 2.24 48.70 -55.57
C ARG A 4 2.68 47.46 -54.80
N ASP A 5 3.74 46.83 -55.29
CA ASP A 5 4.61 45.96 -54.49
C ASP A 5 5.09 46.75 -53.27
N SER A 6 4.81 46.26 -52.07
CA SER A 6 5.51 46.68 -50.86
C SER A 6 6.58 45.63 -50.57
N ASP A 7 7.80 45.89 -51.02
CA ASP A 7 8.95 45.06 -50.65
C ASP A 7 9.15 45.17 -49.12
N PRO A 8 9.02 44.07 -48.36
CA PRO A 8 9.18 44.09 -46.90
C PRO A 8 10.60 44.47 -46.45
N LEU A 9 11.57 44.57 -47.37
CA LEU A 9 12.94 44.94 -47.07
C LEU A 9 13.22 46.45 -47.16
N ASP A 10 12.26 47.28 -47.57
CA ASP A 10 12.40 48.75 -47.63
C ASP A 10 12.73 49.37 -46.26
N VAL A 11 12.35 48.72 -45.17
CA VAL A 11 12.68 49.10 -43.78
C VAL A 11 14.19 49.10 -43.51
N LEU A 12 14.99 48.37 -44.29
CA LEU A 12 16.44 48.29 -44.13
C LEU A 12 17.19 49.42 -44.86
N HIS A 13 16.47 50.29 -45.58
CA HIS A 13 17.03 51.43 -46.31
C HIS A 13 16.96 52.75 -45.53
N THR A 14 16.68 52.74 -44.22
CA THR A 14 16.73 53.98 -43.42
C THR A 14 18.15 54.53 -43.30
N ASP A 15 18.29 55.84 -43.55
CA ASP A 15 19.52 56.65 -43.39
C ASP A 15 19.92 56.85 -41.90
N ASP A 16 19.79 55.81 -41.07
CA ASP A 16 20.21 55.88 -39.68
C ASP A 16 21.75 55.94 -39.61
N LEU A 17 22.27 57.14 -39.38
CA LEU A 17 23.69 57.37 -39.14
C LEU A 17 24.13 56.51 -37.95
N PRO A 18 25.18 55.68 -38.07
CA PRO A 18 25.60 54.80 -37.00
C PRO A 18 25.93 55.62 -35.74
N VAL A 19 25.10 55.44 -34.71
CA VAL A 19 25.33 56.00 -33.38
C VAL A 19 26.59 55.33 -32.85
N GLN A 20 27.62 56.13 -32.56
CA GLN A 20 28.82 55.61 -31.91
C GLN A 20 28.43 54.98 -30.57
N PRO A 21 28.81 53.72 -30.32
CA PRO A 21 28.42 53.04 -29.09
C PRO A 21 28.96 53.82 -27.89
N ASP A 22 28.20 53.79 -26.80
CA ASP A 22 28.60 54.37 -25.52
C ASP A 22 30.07 54.01 -25.21
N PRO A 23 30.96 55.01 -25.05
CA PRO A 23 32.38 54.77 -24.82
C PRO A 23 32.66 53.88 -23.60
N GLU A 24 31.83 53.96 -22.55
CA GLU A 24 31.99 53.10 -21.37
C GLU A 24 31.62 51.65 -21.68
N PHE A 25 30.53 51.44 -22.42
CA PHE A 25 30.15 50.12 -22.92
C PHE A 25 31.23 49.53 -23.82
N ALA A 26 31.74 50.32 -24.78
CA ALA A 26 32.80 49.89 -25.70
C ALA A 26 34.09 49.54 -24.96
N ALA A 27 34.50 50.33 -23.96
CA ALA A 27 35.67 50.04 -23.13
C ALA A 27 35.48 48.80 -22.25
N ARG A 28 34.28 48.57 -21.71
CA ARG A 28 33.95 47.35 -20.95
C ARG A 28 33.93 46.11 -21.84
N LEU A 29 33.38 46.22 -23.04
CA LEU A 29 33.35 45.12 -24.01
C LEU A 29 34.75 44.79 -24.51
N ARG A 30 35.56 45.80 -24.85
CA ARG A 30 36.96 45.60 -25.27
C ARG A 30 37.78 44.86 -24.20
N ARG A 31 37.68 45.27 -22.93
CA ARG A 31 38.35 44.57 -21.82
C ARG A 31 37.91 43.10 -21.68
N ARG A 32 36.61 42.81 -21.86
CA ARG A 32 36.10 41.42 -21.83
C ARG A 32 36.63 40.58 -23.00
N LEU A 33 36.70 41.17 -24.19
CA LEU A 33 37.22 40.48 -25.38
C LEU A 33 38.73 40.26 -25.29
N GLU A 34 39.50 41.24 -24.83
CA GLU A 34 40.94 41.09 -24.58
C GLU A 34 41.22 40.03 -23.51
N SER A 35 40.40 39.98 -22.45
CA SER A 35 40.49 38.92 -21.44
C SER A 35 40.16 37.54 -22.00
N ALA A 36 39.15 37.43 -22.86
CA ALA A 36 38.77 36.18 -23.51
C ALA A 36 39.82 35.69 -24.52
N LEU A 37 40.47 36.62 -25.22
CA LEU A 37 41.57 36.32 -26.16
C LEU A 37 42.88 35.97 -25.45
N SER A 38 43.01 36.27 -24.15
CA SER A 38 44.17 35.92 -23.32
C SER A 38 44.04 34.57 -22.60
N LEU A 39 42.98 33.81 -22.86
CA LEU A 39 42.81 32.46 -22.30
C LEU A 39 43.88 31.51 -22.89
N PRO A 40 44.49 30.63 -22.08
CA PRO A 40 45.45 29.65 -22.58
C PRO A 40 44.77 28.68 -23.58
N GLU A 41 45.51 28.23 -24.60
CA GLU A 41 45.01 27.22 -25.55
C GLU A 41 44.59 25.94 -24.79
N GLY A 42 43.33 25.53 -24.98
CA GLY A 42 42.74 24.34 -24.33
C GLY A 42 41.51 24.61 -23.45
N VAL A 43 41.09 25.86 -23.26
CA VAL A 43 39.84 26.17 -22.56
C VAL A 43 38.64 25.85 -23.45
N VAL A 44 37.88 24.81 -23.09
CA VAL A 44 36.59 24.47 -23.72
C VAL A 44 35.56 25.50 -23.30
N MET A 45 35.05 26.28 -24.26
CA MET A 45 33.94 27.19 -24.04
C MET A 45 32.66 26.35 -23.94
N SER A 46 31.99 26.38 -22.79
CA SER A 46 30.65 25.81 -22.65
C SER A 46 29.72 26.54 -23.61
N ASP A 47 29.18 25.81 -24.58
CA ASP A 47 28.13 26.31 -25.46
C ASP A 47 26.78 26.27 -24.73
N THR A 48 25.82 27.05 -25.21
CA THR A 48 24.47 27.10 -24.62
C THR A 48 23.83 25.71 -24.57
N ALA A 49 24.21 24.81 -25.47
CA ALA A 49 23.76 23.43 -25.51
C ALA A 49 24.30 22.60 -24.33
N SER A 50 25.57 22.76 -23.96
CA SER A 50 26.18 22.09 -22.81
C SER A 50 25.61 22.60 -21.48
N ALA A 51 25.37 23.92 -21.36
CA ALA A 51 24.72 24.48 -20.18
C ALA A 51 23.26 24.00 -20.03
N LEU A 52 22.55 23.80 -21.14
CA LEU A 52 21.21 23.20 -21.15
C LEU A 52 21.23 21.71 -20.77
N ALA A 53 22.27 20.97 -21.17
CA ALA A 53 22.45 19.57 -20.82
C ALA A 53 22.78 19.39 -19.32
N GLU A 54 23.67 20.22 -18.76
CA GLU A 54 23.97 20.20 -17.32
C GLU A 54 22.75 20.57 -16.47
N LEU A 55 21.93 21.53 -16.91
CA LEU A 55 20.66 21.85 -16.24
C LEU A 55 19.63 20.71 -16.31
N ALA A 56 19.64 19.94 -17.40
CA ALA A 56 18.78 18.77 -17.57
C ALA A 56 19.26 17.56 -16.75
N GLU A 57 20.57 17.41 -16.55
CA GLU A 57 21.15 16.37 -15.68
C GLU A 57 20.99 16.68 -14.19
N LEU A 58 20.91 17.97 -13.81
CA LEU A 58 20.62 18.41 -12.44
C LEU A 58 19.12 18.40 -12.10
N ALA A 59 18.25 18.28 -13.09
CA ALA A 59 16.82 18.08 -12.86
C ALA A 59 16.58 16.62 -12.48
N GLU A 60 16.20 16.35 -11.23
CA GLU A 60 15.69 15.03 -10.87
C GLU A 60 14.58 14.61 -11.85
N PRO A 61 14.50 13.34 -12.26
CA PRO A 61 13.43 12.88 -13.13
C PRO A 61 12.09 13.13 -12.43
N MET A 62 11.40 14.18 -12.88
CA MET A 62 10.00 14.42 -12.53
C MET A 62 9.25 13.15 -12.88
N ALA A 63 8.81 12.43 -11.84
CA ALA A 63 7.91 11.31 -12.00
C ALA A 63 6.79 11.74 -12.96
N PRO A 64 6.33 10.87 -13.90
CA PRO A 64 5.28 11.22 -14.83
C PRO A 64 4.10 11.72 -14.02
N ASN A 65 3.88 13.03 -14.06
CA ASN A 65 2.81 13.68 -13.33
C ASN A 65 1.53 13.01 -13.83
N ALA A 66 0.86 12.25 -12.96
CA ALA A 66 -0.42 11.65 -13.32
C ALA A 66 -1.27 12.77 -13.95
N PRO A 67 -1.87 12.55 -15.14
CA PRO A 67 -2.54 13.62 -15.85
C PRO A 67 -3.56 14.25 -14.90
N ARG A 68 -3.40 15.56 -14.64
CA ARG A 68 -4.28 16.28 -13.73
C ARG A 68 -5.73 16.06 -14.14
N PRO A 69 -6.65 15.89 -13.17
CA PRO A 69 -8.04 15.65 -13.48
C PRO A 69 -8.59 16.79 -14.33
N ALA A 70 -9.52 16.48 -15.25
CA ALA A 70 -10.13 17.46 -16.13
C ALA A 70 -10.85 18.60 -15.37
N ALA A 71 -11.24 18.36 -14.11
CA ALA A 71 -11.72 19.36 -13.19
C ALA A 71 -10.97 19.23 -11.87
N LEU A 72 -10.24 20.28 -11.50
CA LEU A 72 -9.52 20.39 -10.23
C LEU A 72 -10.18 21.48 -9.38
N PRO A 73 -10.78 21.14 -8.22
CA PRO A 73 -11.44 22.13 -7.39
C PRO A 73 -10.45 23.16 -6.84
N TYR A 74 -10.87 24.42 -6.87
CA TYR A 74 -10.18 25.54 -6.25
C TYR A 74 -11.09 26.12 -5.17
N LEU A 75 -10.73 25.89 -3.91
CA LEU A 75 -11.51 26.30 -2.76
C LEU A 75 -11.11 27.72 -2.33
N SER A 76 -12.12 28.57 -2.17
CA SER A 76 -11.98 29.85 -1.48
C SER A 76 -12.46 29.68 -0.04
N VAL A 77 -11.69 30.19 0.91
CA VAL A 77 -12.00 30.13 2.35
C VAL A 77 -11.65 31.45 3.02
N ALA A 78 -12.29 31.77 4.15
CA ALA A 78 -12.01 33.01 4.87
C ALA A 78 -10.63 33.02 5.54
N ASN A 79 -10.06 31.84 5.80
CA ASN A 79 -8.72 31.68 6.37
C ASN A 79 -8.06 30.40 5.83
N ALA A 80 -7.22 30.55 4.83
CA ALA A 80 -6.55 29.47 4.13
C ALA A 80 -5.59 28.68 5.02
N ARG A 81 -4.88 29.37 5.92
CA ARG A 81 -3.92 28.71 6.82
C ARG A 81 -4.63 27.79 7.81
N ALA A 82 -5.75 28.23 8.36
CA ALA A 82 -6.59 27.41 9.22
C ALA A 82 -7.21 26.24 8.43
N ALA A 83 -7.61 26.45 7.18
CA ALA A 83 -8.16 25.40 6.34
C ALA A 83 -7.14 24.32 6.00
N ILE A 84 -5.90 24.71 5.65
CA ILE A 84 -4.81 23.77 5.40
C ILE A 84 -4.54 22.90 6.64
N ALA A 85 -4.44 23.53 7.83
CA ALA A 85 -4.26 22.79 9.08
C ALA A 85 -5.42 21.82 9.33
N TRP A 86 -6.66 22.29 9.15
CA TRP A 86 -7.84 21.45 9.32
C TRP A 86 -7.87 20.26 8.34
N TYR A 87 -7.58 20.45 7.05
CA TYR A 87 -7.54 19.35 6.09
C TYR A 87 -6.40 18.37 6.40
N THR A 88 -5.28 18.87 6.93
CA THR A 88 -4.17 18.02 7.40
C THR A 88 -4.63 17.13 8.55
N ASP A 89 -5.25 17.72 9.57
CA ASP A 89 -5.63 16.99 10.79
C ASP A 89 -6.89 16.11 10.61
N ALA A 90 -7.88 16.61 9.86
CA ALA A 90 -9.17 15.93 9.70
C ALA A 90 -9.15 14.86 8.59
N PHE A 91 -8.35 15.07 7.55
CA PHE A 91 -8.32 14.18 6.38
C PHE A 91 -6.93 13.70 5.96
N GLY A 92 -5.88 14.01 6.73
CA GLY A 92 -4.52 13.60 6.39
C GLY A 92 -3.98 14.28 5.12
N ALA A 93 -4.45 15.49 4.81
CA ALA A 93 -3.95 16.22 3.65
C ALA A 93 -2.47 16.62 3.82
N ALA A 94 -1.75 16.74 2.71
CA ALA A 94 -0.37 17.23 2.70
C ALA A 94 -0.23 18.45 1.78
N VAL A 95 0.52 19.47 2.23
CA VAL A 95 0.81 20.64 1.40
C VAL A 95 1.86 20.29 0.36
N VAL A 96 1.59 20.63 -0.90
CA VAL A 96 2.53 20.47 -2.01
C VAL A 96 3.24 21.80 -2.24
N GLY A 97 4.56 21.79 -2.06
CA GLY A 97 5.38 22.99 -2.21
C GLY A 97 5.10 24.05 -1.14
N GLN A 98 5.48 25.30 -1.43
CA GLN A 98 5.21 26.43 -0.54
C GLN A 98 3.98 27.20 -1.01
N PRO A 99 3.01 27.50 -0.11
CA PRO A 99 1.90 28.39 -0.44
C PRO A 99 2.40 29.76 -0.91
N ILE A 100 1.73 30.32 -1.92
CA ILE A 100 1.98 31.67 -2.42
C ILE A 100 1.27 32.66 -1.50
N VAL A 101 2.05 33.41 -0.74
CA VAL A 101 1.57 34.46 0.16
C VAL A 101 1.69 35.81 -0.55
N MET A 102 0.60 36.57 -0.57
CA MET A 102 0.52 37.89 -1.18
C MET A 102 1.10 38.96 -0.23
N ASP A 103 1.32 40.18 -0.76
CA ASP A 103 1.89 41.30 0.02
C ASP A 103 1.08 41.68 1.27
N ASP A 104 -0.22 41.38 1.27
CA ASP A 104 -1.12 41.60 2.40
C ASP A 104 -1.15 40.45 3.43
N GLY A 105 -0.35 39.40 3.20
CA GLY A 105 -0.22 38.23 4.07
C GLY A 105 -1.25 37.13 3.85
N ARG A 106 -2.24 37.33 2.97
CA ARG A 106 -3.19 36.28 2.56
C ARG A 106 -2.52 35.25 1.65
N ILE A 107 -2.97 34.00 1.71
CA ILE A 107 -2.57 32.95 0.77
C ILE A 107 -3.37 33.12 -0.51
N GLY A 108 -2.70 33.54 -1.59
CA GLY A 108 -3.30 33.62 -2.92
C GLY A 108 -3.43 32.26 -3.60
N HIS A 109 -2.56 31.31 -3.24
CA HIS A 109 -2.61 29.94 -3.78
C HIS A 109 -1.88 28.95 -2.87
N ALA A 110 -2.50 27.79 -2.66
CA ALA A 110 -1.89 26.60 -2.08
C ALA A 110 -2.38 25.37 -2.83
N GLU A 111 -1.50 24.39 -2.96
CA GLU A 111 -1.83 23.06 -3.45
C GLU A 111 -1.75 22.07 -2.29
N ILE A 112 -2.79 21.25 -2.13
CA ILE A 112 -2.82 20.17 -1.15
C ILE A 112 -3.19 18.86 -1.83
N THR A 113 -2.61 17.76 -1.35
CA THR A 113 -2.99 16.40 -1.73
C THR A 113 -3.79 15.74 -0.62
N ILE A 114 -4.79 14.95 -1.02
CA ILE A 114 -5.71 14.27 -0.11
C ILE A 114 -6.27 13.03 -0.82
N ALA A 115 -6.23 11.86 -0.17
CA ALA A 115 -6.73 10.60 -0.72
C ALA A 115 -6.26 10.30 -2.18
N GLY A 116 -5.00 10.61 -2.49
CA GLY A 116 -4.41 10.43 -3.83
C GLY A 116 -4.84 11.45 -4.90
N GLY A 117 -5.73 12.38 -4.55
CA GLY A 117 -6.11 13.53 -5.38
C GLY A 117 -5.41 14.83 -4.98
N ALA A 118 -5.66 15.89 -5.75
CA ALA A 118 -5.17 17.24 -5.48
C ALA A 118 -6.33 18.24 -5.37
N LEU A 119 -6.12 19.32 -4.63
CA LEU A 119 -7.03 20.46 -4.50
C LEU A 119 -6.20 21.74 -4.46
N TYR A 120 -6.76 22.82 -5.01
CA TYR A 120 -6.22 24.16 -4.82
C TYR A 120 -7.03 24.92 -3.79
N LEU A 121 -6.37 25.84 -3.11
CA LEU A 121 -6.95 26.60 -2.01
C LEU A 121 -6.38 28.02 -1.97
N ALA A 122 -7.23 28.99 -1.63
CA ALA A 122 -6.82 30.37 -1.36
C ALA A 122 -7.71 31.01 -0.30
N ASP A 123 -7.20 32.09 0.29
CA ASP A 123 -8.03 33.04 1.03
C ASP A 123 -9.04 33.71 0.09
N GLU A 124 -10.12 34.24 0.65
CA GLU A 124 -11.08 35.01 -0.13
C GLU A 124 -10.56 36.38 -0.55
N TYR A 125 -10.96 36.79 -1.76
CA TYR A 125 -10.74 38.11 -2.35
C TYR A 125 -12.09 38.65 -2.86
N PRO A 126 -12.97 39.14 -1.97
CA PRO A 126 -14.27 39.67 -2.35
C PRO A 126 -14.21 40.78 -3.42
N GLU A 127 -13.12 41.55 -3.43
CA GLU A 127 -12.79 42.58 -4.41
C GLU A 127 -12.58 42.04 -5.83
N LEU A 128 -12.20 40.77 -5.97
CA LEU A 128 -12.08 40.02 -7.23
C LEU A 128 -13.29 39.11 -7.49
N GLY A 129 -14.29 39.13 -6.60
CA GLY A 129 -15.46 38.25 -6.66
C GLY A 129 -15.22 36.82 -6.16
N LEU A 130 -14.04 36.52 -5.63
CA LEU A 130 -13.72 35.22 -5.04
C LEU A 130 -14.09 35.22 -3.55
N LYS A 131 -15.15 34.52 -3.17
CA LYS A 131 -15.69 34.55 -1.80
C LYS A 131 -15.73 33.17 -1.18
N ALA A 132 -15.53 33.11 0.13
CA ALA A 132 -15.80 31.89 0.87
C ALA A 132 -17.30 31.53 0.80
N PRO A 133 -17.67 30.24 0.95
CA PRO A 133 -19.07 29.83 0.99
C PRO A 133 -19.85 30.58 2.07
N VAL A 134 -21.05 31.05 1.71
CA VAL A 134 -22.01 31.56 2.70
C VAL A 134 -22.56 30.37 3.49
N GLN A 135 -22.74 30.54 4.80
CA GLN A 135 -23.30 29.50 5.65
C GLN A 135 -24.62 28.98 5.08
N ASN A 136 -24.74 27.65 4.96
CA ASN A 136 -25.89 26.93 4.37
C ASN A 136 -26.12 27.15 2.86
N ALA A 137 -25.23 27.85 2.15
CA ALA A 137 -25.26 27.94 0.70
C ALA A 137 -24.31 26.89 0.09
N VAL A 138 -24.86 25.96 -0.70
CA VAL A 138 -24.09 24.89 -1.35
C VAL A 138 -24.16 25.07 -2.86
N SER A 139 -23.04 25.46 -3.48
CA SER A 139 -22.92 25.53 -4.94
C SER A 139 -22.47 24.21 -5.56
N VAL A 140 -21.60 23.48 -4.86
CA VAL A 140 -21.03 22.19 -5.26
C VAL A 140 -20.86 21.29 -4.05
N SER A 141 -20.67 19.99 -4.28
CA SER A 141 -20.27 19.05 -3.23
C SER A 141 -19.02 18.31 -3.67
N LEU A 142 -18.03 18.27 -2.79
CA LEU A 142 -16.76 17.60 -3.02
C LEU A 142 -16.90 16.16 -2.56
N MET A 143 -16.66 15.21 -3.46
CA MET A 143 -16.64 13.79 -3.10
C MET A 143 -15.24 13.40 -2.67
N LEU A 144 -15.10 12.88 -1.46
CA LEU A 144 -13.84 12.39 -0.92
C LEU A 144 -13.94 10.88 -0.73
N HIS A 145 -13.07 10.14 -1.42
CA HIS A 145 -12.95 8.70 -1.19
C HIS A 145 -12.11 8.45 0.07
N VAL A 146 -12.64 7.65 0.98
CA VAL A 146 -11.99 7.31 2.26
C VAL A 146 -11.99 5.80 2.46
N ALA A 147 -10.96 5.29 3.13
CA ALA A 147 -10.86 3.86 3.41
C ALA A 147 -11.92 3.39 4.42
N ASP A 148 -12.25 4.23 5.40
CA ASP A 148 -13.28 3.98 6.41
C ASP A 148 -14.13 5.25 6.62
N THR A 149 -15.40 5.17 6.22
CA THR A 149 -16.33 6.31 6.29
C THR A 149 -16.72 6.68 7.72
N ASP A 150 -16.82 5.70 8.64
CA ASP A 150 -17.18 5.95 10.03
C ASP A 150 -16.03 6.64 10.76
N ALA A 151 -14.80 6.17 10.57
CA ALA A 151 -13.61 6.80 11.14
C ALA A 151 -13.42 8.22 10.60
N ALA A 152 -13.54 8.42 9.28
CA ALA A 152 -13.43 9.75 8.67
C ALA A 152 -14.53 10.71 9.16
N LEU A 153 -15.76 10.21 9.36
CA LEU A 153 -16.86 11.01 9.90
C LEU A 153 -16.61 11.40 11.37
N ALA A 154 -16.11 10.47 12.18
CA ALA A 154 -15.75 10.73 13.57
C ALA A 154 -14.64 11.78 13.68
N GLN A 155 -13.56 11.60 12.91
CA GLN A 155 -12.43 12.54 12.85
C GLN A 155 -12.91 13.94 12.43
N ALA A 156 -13.67 14.05 11.34
CA ALA A 156 -14.17 15.35 10.88
C ALA A 156 -15.07 16.03 11.92
N ARG A 157 -15.89 15.25 12.64
CA ARG A 157 -16.74 15.75 13.73
C ARG A 157 -15.93 16.26 14.90
N GLU A 158 -14.89 15.53 15.32
CA GLU A 158 -13.97 15.95 16.39
C GLU A 158 -13.25 17.25 16.04
N HIS A 159 -12.92 17.43 14.76
CA HIS A 159 -12.30 18.65 14.25
C HIS A 159 -13.33 19.76 13.89
N GLY A 160 -14.60 19.62 14.28
CA GLY A 160 -15.59 20.70 14.21
C GLY A 160 -16.38 20.78 12.90
N ALA A 161 -16.36 19.76 12.05
CA ALA A 161 -17.27 19.69 10.92
C ALA A 161 -18.72 19.47 11.39
N THR A 162 -19.67 20.09 10.68
CA THR A 162 -21.10 19.86 10.88
C THR A 162 -21.55 18.63 10.09
N VAL A 163 -22.05 17.61 10.77
CA VAL A 163 -22.63 16.43 10.11
C VAL A 163 -24.01 16.76 9.58
N VAL A 164 -24.14 16.84 8.25
CA VAL A 164 -25.42 17.11 7.56
C VAL A 164 -26.21 15.83 7.38
N ARG A 165 -25.53 14.71 7.14
CA ARG A 165 -26.14 13.40 7.01
C ARG A 165 -25.23 12.36 7.65
N GLU A 166 -25.77 11.71 8.68
CA GLU A 166 -25.15 10.55 9.33
C GLU A 166 -24.97 9.39 8.34
N ILE A 167 -24.19 8.40 8.76
CA ILE A 167 -23.84 7.24 7.93
C ILE A 167 -25.07 6.60 7.29
N TYR A 168 -24.96 6.35 5.98
CA TYR A 168 -25.95 5.61 5.21
C TYR A 168 -25.28 4.80 4.12
N GLU A 169 -25.97 3.76 3.66
CA GLU A 169 -25.49 2.91 2.58
C GLU A 169 -26.42 3.03 1.38
N ASN A 170 -25.84 3.26 0.21
CA ASN A 170 -26.54 3.22 -1.07
C ASN A 170 -25.54 3.00 -2.20
N TYR A 171 -26.03 2.45 -3.32
CA TYR A 171 -25.25 2.26 -4.55
C TYR A 171 -23.90 1.53 -4.37
N GLY A 172 -23.79 0.65 -3.36
CA GLY A 172 -22.57 -0.11 -3.09
C GLY A 172 -21.49 0.64 -2.31
N SER A 173 -21.81 1.77 -1.69
CA SER A 173 -20.87 2.53 -0.86
C SER A 173 -21.47 2.91 0.50
N ARG A 174 -20.60 3.06 1.50
CA ARG A 174 -20.93 3.67 2.79
C ARG A 174 -20.60 5.14 2.74
N ASN A 175 -21.60 5.96 2.99
CA ASN A 175 -21.53 7.39 2.75
C ASN A 175 -21.89 8.20 3.98
N ALA A 176 -21.31 9.39 4.07
CA ALA A 176 -21.72 10.44 5.00
C ALA A 176 -21.65 11.80 4.32
N THR A 177 -22.35 12.79 4.86
CA THR A 177 -22.22 14.18 4.38
C THR A 177 -21.89 15.08 5.55
N ILE A 178 -20.86 15.91 5.34
CA ILE A 178 -20.46 16.94 6.28
C ILE A 178 -20.37 18.31 5.60
N VAL A 179 -20.36 19.36 6.40
CA VAL A 179 -19.90 20.70 6.03
C VAL A 179 -18.70 21.02 6.90
N ASP A 180 -17.57 21.33 6.28
CA ASP A 180 -16.36 21.70 7.02
C ASP A 180 -16.51 23.08 7.71
N PRO A 181 -15.61 23.46 8.62
CA PRO A 181 -15.68 24.76 9.30
C PRO A 181 -15.61 25.99 8.38
N PHE A 182 -15.22 25.81 7.12
CA PHE A 182 -15.08 26.86 6.11
C PHE A 182 -16.28 26.92 5.16
N GLY A 183 -17.29 26.08 5.37
CA GLY A 183 -18.56 26.09 4.66
C GLY A 183 -18.62 25.20 3.41
N HIS A 184 -17.58 24.44 3.10
CA HIS A 184 -17.62 23.52 1.95
C HIS A 184 -18.34 22.22 2.31
N ARG A 185 -19.23 21.76 1.43
CA ARG A 185 -19.96 20.50 1.60
C ARG A 185 -19.16 19.34 1.04
N TRP A 186 -18.91 18.34 1.87
CA TRP A 186 -18.20 17.12 1.52
C TRP A 186 -19.12 15.90 1.57
N MET A 187 -18.95 15.00 0.62
CA MET A 187 -19.54 13.67 0.63
C MET A 187 -18.41 12.66 0.81
N LEU A 188 -18.37 12.04 1.98
CA LEU A 188 -17.46 10.96 2.28
C LEU A 188 -18.04 9.70 1.66
N SER A 189 -17.23 8.99 0.88
CA SER A 189 -17.63 7.73 0.24
C SER A 189 -16.53 6.71 0.46
N GLY A 190 -16.88 5.60 1.06
CA GLY A 190 -15.99 4.49 1.32
C GLY A 190 -16.65 3.16 0.99
N PRO A 191 -15.92 2.05 1.14
CA PRO A 191 -16.51 0.72 1.00
C PRO A 191 -17.73 0.60 1.93
N THR A 192 -18.76 -0.15 1.50
CA THR A 192 -19.84 -0.54 2.43
C THR A 192 -19.22 -1.15 3.68
N ALA A 193 -19.88 -1.01 4.83
CA ALA A 193 -19.51 -1.84 5.95
C ALA A 193 -19.92 -3.27 5.55
N ALA A 194 -19.03 -3.98 4.86
CA ALA A 194 -18.99 -5.42 4.99
C ALA A 194 -18.75 -5.61 6.48
N ALA A 195 -19.84 -5.80 7.23
CA ALA A 195 -19.84 -6.00 8.68
C ALA A 195 -18.62 -6.83 9.00
N SER A 196 -17.61 -6.26 9.69
CA SER A 196 -16.26 -6.83 9.82
C SER A 196 -16.39 -8.34 9.86
N VAL A 197 -16.20 -9.02 8.73
CA VAL A 197 -16.69 -10.39 8.68
C VAL A 197 -15.70 -11.13 9.53
N GLY A 198 -16.15 -11.60 10.69
CA GLY A 198 -15.32 -12.41 11.55
C GLY A 198 -14.81 -13.60 10.76
N ILE A 199 -13.81 -14.29 11.32
CA ILE A 199 -13.27 -15.50 10.72
C ILE A 199 -14.42 -16.40 10.22
N ARG A 200 -14.42 -16.67 8.91
CA ARG A 200 -15.47 -17.44 8.22
C ARG A 200 -15.12 -18.92 8.24
N HIS A 201 -16.12 -19.75 7.95
CA HIS A 201 -15.86 -21.15 7.63
C HIS A 201 -14.82 -21.24 6.49
N GLY A 202 -13.76 -22.03 6.69
CA GLY A 202 -12.67 -22.22 5.75
C GLY A 202 -11.51 -21.23 5.86
N ASP A 203 -11.62 -20.18 6.67
CA ASP A 203 -10.49 -19.29 6.96
C ASP A 203 -9.48 -19.95 7.90
N ILE A 204 -8.22 -19.55 7.79
CA ILE A 204 -7.20 -19.87 8.79
C ILE A 204 -7.40 -18.94 9.98
N GLY A 205 -7.67 -19.53 11.15
CA GLY A 205 -7.88 -18.78 12.39
C GLY A 205 -6.73 -18.89 13.39
N TYR A 206 -5.84 -19.87 13.20
CA TYR A 206 -4.63 -20.06 13.99
C TYR A 206 -3.59 -20.77 13.14
N ILE A 207 -2.32 -20.43 13.35
CA ILE A 207 -1.17 -21.09 12.75
C ILE A 207 -0.13 -21.42 13.81
N SER A 208 0.70 -22.43 13.52
CA SER A 208 1.93 -22.63 14.27
C SER A 208 3.08 -23.09 13.40
N VAL A 209 4.25 -22.51 13.64
CA VAL A 209 5.52 -23.00 13.08
C VAL A 209 5.90 -24.25 13.85
N TRP A 210 5.94 -25.38 13.15
CA TRP A 210 6.40 -26.66 13.68
C TRP A 210 7.83 -26.88 13.23
N THR A 211 8.73 -27.09 14.18
CA THR A 211 10.19 -27.08 13.97
C THR A 211 10.87 -28.04 14.94
N PRO A 212 12.11 -28.51 14.69
CA PRO A 212 12.84 -29.33 15.67
C PRO A 212 13.16 -28.60 16.98
N ASP A 213 13.44 -27.30 16.94
CA ASP A 213 13.81 -26.49 18.09
C ASP A 213 13.05 -25.16 18.10
N ALA A 214 12.09 -25.04 19.02
CA ALA A 214 11.21 -23.87 19.13
C ALA A 214 11.94 -22.61 19.61
N ASP A 215 12.92 -22.73 20.51
CA ASP A 215 13.67 -21.59 21.03
C ASP A 215 14.60 -21.01 19.95
N ARG A 216 15.23 -21.89 19.16
CA ARG A 216 16.01 -21.47 17.99
C ARG A 216 15.14 -20.80 16.94
N ALA A 217 13.97 -21.36 16.62
CA ALA A 217 13.04 -20.73 15.69
C ALA A 217 12.55 -19.37 16.22
N ALA A 218 12.22 -19.26 17.50
CA ALA A 218 11.83 -18.00 18.11
C ALA A 218 12.93 -16.94 18.00
N ALA A 219 14.20 -17.31 18.21
CA ALA A 219 15.33 -16.40 18.00
C ALA A 219 15.48 -15.99 16.52
N PHE A 220 15.36 -16.95 15.60
CA PHE A 220 15.43 -16.71 14.16
C PHE A 220 14.33 -15.75 13.68
N TYR A 221 13.06 -16.09 13.91
CA TYR A 221 11.92 -15.27 13.45
C TYR A 221 11.81 -13.96 14.24
N GLY A 222 12.28 -13.92 15.50
CA GLY A 222 12.44 -12.69 16.26
C GLY A 222 13.41 -11.72 15.60
N HIS A 223 14.56 -12.20 15.10
CA HIS A 223 15.51 -11.38 14.35
C HIS A 223 14.98 -10.98 12.98
N VAL A 224 14.43 -11.92 12.22
CA VAL A 224 14.04 -11.67 10.81
C VAL A 224 12.76 -10.84 10.70
N LEU A 225 11.71 -11.22 11.45
CA LEU A 225 10.35 -10.69 11.35
C LEU A 225 9.99 -9.73 12.49
N GLY A 226 10.79 -9.67 13.56
CA GLY A 226 10.47 -8.85 14.74
C GLY A 226 9.44 -9.50 15.67
N TRP A 227 9.26 -10.83 15.59
CA TRP A 227 8.35 -11.55 16.48
C TRP A 227 8.77 -11.48 17.95
N THR A 228 7.80 -11.26 18.83
CA THR A 228 7.95 -11.37 20.28
C THR A 228 7.34 -12.69 20.73
N PHE A 229 8.19 -13.63 21.14
CA PHE A 229 7.76 -14.97 21.57
C PHE A 229 7.68 -15.07 23.09
N ASP A 230 6.54 -15.56 23.58
CA ASP A 230 6.35 -15.96 24.97
C ASP A 230 6.52 -17.48 25.10
N PRO A 231 7.62 -17.98 25.71
CA PRO A 231 7.87 -19.40 25.84
C PRO A 231 6.93 -20.11 26.82
N ALA A 232 6.25 -19.38 27.74
CA ALA A 232 5.32 -20.00 28.68
C ALA A 232 4.00 -20.42 28.00
N SER A 233 3.55 -19.61 27.03
CA SER A 233 2.34 -19.88 26.26
C SER A 233 2.63 -20.46 24.87
N HIS A 234 3.88 -20.49 24.43
CA HIS A 234 4.30 -20.85 23.07
C HIS A 234 3.74 -19.93 21.98
N ARG A 235 3.50 -18.65 22.31
CA ARG A 235 2.81 -17.69 21.43
C ARG A 235 3.72 -16.59 20.93
N VAL A 236 3.48 -16.15 19.71
CA VAL A 236 3.92 -14.84 19.22
C VAL A 236 2.89 -13.80 19.64
N THR A 237 3.30 -12.76 20.36
CA THR A 237 2.38 -11.83 21.05
C THR A 237 2.10 -10.54 20.28
N ASN A 238 2.80 -10.31 19.19
CA ASN A 238 2.71 -9.10 18.38
C ASN A 238 2.22 -9.38 16.95
N THR A 239 1.39 -10.41 16.78
CA THR A 239 0.71 -10.70 15.51
C THR A 239 -0.82 -10.69 15.68
N ASP A 240 -1.53 -10.26 14.64
CA ASP A 240 -2.98 -10.26 14.56
C ASP A 240 -3.53 -11.67 14.33
N LEU A 241 -2.91 -12.44 13.43
CA LEU A 241 -3.22 -13.87 13.33
C LEU A 241 -2.60 -14.61 14.53
N PRO A 242 -3.39 -15.36 15.32
CA PRO A 242 -2.85 -16.20 16.39
C PRO A 242 -1.77 -17.15 15.86
N THR A 243 -0.55 -16.95 16.36
CA THR A 243 0.65 -17.65 15.88
C THR A 243 1.39 -18.26 17.05
N GLY A 244 1.74 -19.55 16.92
CA GLY A 244 2.57 -20.26 17.89
C GLY A 244 3.84 -20.86 17.29
N ILE A 245 4.76 -21.29 18.15
CA ILE A 245 5.99 -22.00 17.77
C ILE A 245 6.12 -23.25 18.64
N PHE A 246 6.19 -24.42 17.99
CA PHE A 246 6.20 -25.71 18.68
C PHE A 246 7.35 -26.58 18.19
N ALA A 247 8.02 -27.22 19.14
CA ALA A 247 9.00 -28.25 18.86
C ALA A 247 8.28 -29.56 18.47
N THR A 248 8.69 -30.20 17.40
CA THR A 248 8.17 -31.49 16.94
C THR A 248 9.28 -32.37 16.37
N ASP A 249 9.09 -33.69 16.48
CA ASP A 249 9.95 -34.69 15.81
C ASP A 249 9.54 -34.91 14.33
N GLU A 250 8.42 -34.32 13.90
CA GLU A 250 7.93 -34.36 12.53
C GLU A 250 8.70 -33.40 11.59
N ALA A 251 8.42 -33.49 10.28
CA ALA A 251 9.00 -32.57 9.31
C ALA A 251 8.53 -31.12 9.58
N ALA A 252 9.47 -30.17 9.51
CA ALA A 252 9.15 -28.76 9.70
C ALA A 252 8.12 -28.28 8.66
N THR A 253 7.08 -27.61 9.13
CA THR A 253 5.95 -27.14 8.32
C THR A 253 5.22 -26.00 9.03
N LEU A 254 4.38 -25.28 8.31
CA LEU A 254 3.34 -24.45 8.91
C LEU A 254 2.10 -25.29 9.17
N PHE A 255 1.77 -25.52 10.44
CA PHE A 255 0.51 -26.14 10.84
C PHE A 255 -0.61 -25.11 10.80
N CYS A 256 -1.70 -25.42 10.11
CA CYS A 256 -2.85 -24.53 9.95
C CYS A 256 -4.08 -25.09 10.67
N SER A 257 -4.79 -24.21 11.39
CA SER A 257 -6.11 -24.51 11.94
C SER A 257 -7.18 -23.71 11.22
N TYR A 258 -8.12 -24.43 10.59
CA TYR A 258 -9.20 -23.84 9.80
C TYR A 258 -10.47 -23.67 10.61
N ALA A 259 -11.14 -22.55 10.45
CA ALA A 259 -12.41 -22.30 11.09
C ALA A 259 -13.52 -23.14 10.46
N VAL A 260 -14.30 -23.81 11.31
CA VAL A 260 -15.50 -24.55 10.93
C VAL A 260 -16.68 -24.14 11.80
N GLU A 261 -17.88 -24.30 11.27
CA GLU A 261 -19.12 -23.99 12.01
C GLU A 261 -19.39 -25.04 13.10
N ASP A 262 -19.04 -26.31 12.82
CA ASP A 262 -19.26 -27.46 13.70
C ASP A 262 -18.09 -28.45 13.60
N VAL A 263 -17.35 -28.58 14.70
CA VAL A 263 -16.18 -29.47 14.81
C VAL A 263 -16.57 -30.95 14.76
N GLN A 264 -17.74 -31.33 15.25
CA GLN A 264 -18.21 -32.73 15.19
C GLN A 264 -18.62 -33.11 13.77
N ALA A 265 -19.31 -32.22 13.06
CA ALA A 265 -19.63 -32.43 11.65
C ALA A 265 -18.35 -32.52 10.81
N ALA A 266 -17.38 -31.64 11.06
CA ALA A 266 -16.07 -31.69 10.41
C ALA A 266 -15.35 -33.02 10.69
N ARG A 267 -15.40 -33.54 11.92
CA ARG A 267 -14.81 -34.85 12.27
C ARG A 267 -15.34 -35.99 11.40
N VAL A 268 -16.65 -36.04 11.19
CA VAL A 268 -17.29 -37.05 10.34
C VAL A 268 -16.85 -36.87 8.89
N ALA A 269 -16.91 -35.64 8.37
CA ALA A 269 -16.51 -35.32 7.00
C ALA A 269 -15.05 -35.68 6.71
N ILE A 270 -14.14 -35.42 7.66
CA ILE A 270 -12.72 -35.79 7.55
C ILE A 270 -12.56 -37.30 7.38
N ALA A 271 -13.23 -38.10 8.22
CA ALA A 271 -13.17 -39.56 8.15
C ALA A 271 -13.77 -40.10 6.84
N GLU A 272 -14.91 -39.56 6.40
CA GLU A 272 -15.57 -39.97 5.16
C GLU A 272 -14.76 -39.62 3.91
N ALA A 273 -14.00 -38.52 3.94
CA ALA A 273 -13.12 -38.10 2.87
C ALA A 273 -11.73 -38.77 2.90
N GLY A 274 -11.52 -39.75 3.80
CA GLY A 274 -10.28 -40.55 3.88
C GLY A 274 -9.17 -39.96 4.75
N GLY A 275 -9.45 -38.88 5.48
CA GLY A 275 -8.54 -38.35 6.49
C GLY A 275 -8.65 -39.10 7.83
N VAL A 276 -7.72 -38.82 8.73
CA VAL A 276 -7.66 -39.41 10.07
C VAL A 276 -7.97 -38.34 11.11
N PRO A 277 -9.19 -38.27 11.67
CA PRO A 277 -9.50 -37.32 12.73
C PRO A 277 -8.88 -37.77 14.06
N GLY A 278 -8.25 -36.82 14.75
CA GLY A 278 -7.70 -36.99 16.09
C GLY A 278 -8.71 -36.76 17.20
N GLU A 279 -8.21 -36.28 18.33
CA GLU A 279 -9.02 -35.96 19.51
C GLU A 279 -9.52 -34.52 19.47
N ILE A 280 -10.73 -34.31 20.00
CA ILE A 280 -11.28 -32.98 20.20
C ILE A 280 -10.80 -32.47 21.56
N ARG A 281 -10.25 -31.26 21.58
CA ARG A 281 -9.68 -30.63 22.77
C ARG A 281 -10.26 -29.23 22.94
N GLU A 282 -10.47 -28.83 24.20
CA GLU A 282 -10.69 -27.42 24.52
C GLU A 282 -9.34 -26.74 24.66
N THR A 283 -9.16 -25.67 23.89
CA THR A 283 -7.96 -24.83 23.92
C THR A 283 -8.37 -23.39 24.25
N GLU A 284 -7.39 -22.54 24.50
CA GLU A 284 -7.64 -21.09 24.68
C GLU A 284 -8.22 -20.41 23.41
N TYR A 285 -8.13 -21.07 22.26
CA TYR A 285 -8.67 -20.61 20.96
C TYR A 285 -10.04 -21.22 20.63
N GLY A 286 -10.60 -22.01 21.55
CA GLY A 286 -11.87 -22.70 21.40
C GLY A 286 -11.72 -24.22 21.25
N VAL A 287 -12.81 -24.86 20.86
CA VAL A 287 -12.86 -26.30 20.60
C VAL A 287 -12.12 -26.58 19.30
N MET A 288 -11.08 -27.39 19.38
CA MET A 288 -10.21 -27.75 18.27
C MET A 288 -10.21 -29.27 18.05
N LEU A 289 -10.07 -29.70 16.80
CA LEU A 289 -9.88 -31.09 16.38
C LEU A 289 -8.63 -31.14 15.51
N ASP A 290 -7.62 -31.86 15.98
CA ASP A 290 -6.44 -32.21 15.18
C ASP A 290 -6.82 -33.31 14.17
N ALA A 291 -6.20 -33.31 12.99
CA ALA A 291 -6.43 -34.30 11.96
C ALA A 291 -5.24 -34.44 11.01
N THR A 292 -5.20 -35.55 10.28
CA THR A 292 -4.27 -35.78 9.17
C THR A 292 -5.07 -35.97 7.89
N ASP A 293 -4.68 -35.30 6.82
CA ASP A 293 -5.34 -35.46 5.51
C ASP A 293 -4.94 -36.80 4.84
N PRO A 294 -5.60 -37.20 3.73
CA PRO A 294 -5.27 -38.44 3.02
C PRO A 294 -3.84 -38.52 2.46
N GLN A 295 -3.15 -37.38 2.35
CA GLN A 295 -1.79 -37.26 1.82
C GLN A 295 -0.74 -37.20 2.95
N GLY A 296 -1.16 -37.23 4.21
CA GLY A 296 -0.29 -37.21 5.38
C GLY A 296 -0.01 -35.82 5.96
N ALA A 297 -0.70 -34.77 5.51
CA ALA A 297 -0.53 -33.42 6.03
C ALA A 297 -1.27 -33.25 7.37
N PRO A 298 -0.57 -32.83 8.47
CA PRO A 298 -1.24 -32.50 9.72
C PRO A 298 -1.94 -31.13 9.60
N PHE A 299 -3.15 -31.04 10.15
CA PHE A 299 -3.91 -29.80 10.27
C PHE A 299 -4.87 -29.86 11.46
N ALA A 300 -5.54 -28.75 11.77
CA ALA A 300 -6.66 -28.74 12.69
C ALA A 300 -7.89 -28.04 12.10
N VAL A 301 -9.04 -28.30 12.69
CA VAL A 301 -10.24 -27.47 12.55
C VAL A 301 -10.66 -26.96 13.92
N HIS A 302 -11.16 -25.73 13.98
CA HIS A 302 -11.65 -25.15 15.24
C HIS A 302 -12.93 -24.36 15.01
N ARG A 303 -13.71 -24.17 16.08
CA ARG A 303 -14.81 -23.21 16.04
C ARG A 303 -14.26 -21.81 16.34
N PRO A 304 -14.42 -20.81 15.45
CA PRO A 304 -13.87 -19.47 15.67
C PRO A 304 -14.53 -18.82 16.88
N THR A 305 -13.74 -18.09 17.67
CA THR A 305 -14.25 -17.33 18.81
C THR A 305 -15.04 -16.11 18.31
N PRO A 306 -16.27 -15.86 18.82
CA PRO A 306 -17.06 -14.70 18.41
C PRO A 306 -16.31 -13.38 18.61
N GLY A 307 -16.42 -12.47 17.64
CA GLY A 307 -15.82 -11.14 17.70
C GLY A 307 -14.35 -11.07 17.24
N ARG A 308 -13.72 -12.19 16.86
CA ARG A 308 -12.40 -12.15 16.23
C ARG A 308 -12.53 -11.59 14.81
N LYS A 309 -11.78 -10.52 14.54
CA LYS A 309 -11.67 -9.94 13.20
C LYS A 309 -10.92 -10.91 12.30
N ARG A 310 -11.37 -11.04 11.06
CA ARG A 310 -10.58 -11.64 9.99
C ARG A 310 -9.35 -10.73 9.74
N PRO A 311 -8.13 -11.30 9.60
CA PRO A 311 -6.93 -10.51 9.33
C PRO A 311 -7.08 -9.63 8.07
N GLU A 312 -6.25 -8.59 7.95
CA GLU A 312 -6.20 -7.78 6.73
C GLU A 312 -5.55 -8.55 5.56
N LEU A 313 -5.83 -8.12 4.33
CA LEU A 313 -5.16 -8.66 3.15
C LEU A 313 -3.66 -8.34 3.24
N ASN A 314 -2.80 -9.36 3.07
CA ASN A 314 -1.36 -9.28 3.31
C ASN A 314 -0.95 -8.99 4.77
N GLY A 315 -1.89 -9.08 5.72
CA GLY A 315 -1.64 -8.75 7.11
C GLY A 315 -1.53 -7.24 7.36
N SER A 316 -1.64 -6.85 8.63
CA SER A 316 -1.61 -5.44 9.07
C SER A 316 -0.20 -4.85 9.17
N GLY A 317 0.86 -5.66 8.98
CA GLY A 317 2.24 -5.19 9.05
C GLY A 317 3.31 -6.27 8.97
N PRO A 318 4.58 -5.91 9.21
CA PRO A 318 5.69 -6.85 9.19
C PRO A 318 5.52 -8.00 10.18
N GLY A 319 5.83 -9.23 9.74
CA GLY A 319 5.70 -10.45 10.52
C GLY A 319 4.34 -11.13 10.42
N GLU A 320 3.35 -10.51 9.76
CA GLU A 320 2.05 -11.14 9.49
C GLU A 320 2.11 -12.14 8.33
N LEU A 321 1.20 -13.13 8.36
CA LEU A 321 1.01 -14.09 7.28
C LEU A 321 0.22 -13.45 6.13
N SER A 322 0.84 -13.33 4.95
CA SER A 322 0.18 -12.77 3.77
C SER A 322 -0.36 -13.81 2.80
N TYR A 323 0.35 -14.93 2.64
CA TYR A 323 -0.01 -15.99 1.71
C TYR A 323 0.40 -17.37 2.23
N VAL A 324 -0.38 -18.40 1.90
CA VAL A 324 -0.04 -19.80 2.18
C VAL A 324 0.03 -20.61 0.89
N THR A 325 1.15 -21.28 0.66
CA THR A 325 1.30 -22.23 -0.44
C THR A 325 1.28 -23.67 0.08
N TYR A 326 0.26 -24.43 -0.30
CA TYR A 326 0.21 -25.87 -0.07
C TYR A 326 0.95 -26.59 -1.18
N GLN A 327 2.13 -27.15 -0.90
CA GLN A 327 2.81 -28.06 -1.81
C GLN A 327 2.35 -29.47 -1.47
N VAL A 328 1.71 -30.15 -2.41
CA VAL A 328 1.08 -31.46 -2.19
C VAL A 328 1.52 -32.47 -3.24
N PRO A 329 1.51 -33.78 -2.94
CA PRO A 329 1.75 -34.80 -3.96
C PRO A 329 0.70 -34.79 -5.07
N ASP A 330 -0.59 -34.73 -4.70
CA ASP A 330 -1.74 -34.75 -5.60
C ASP A 330 -2.66 -33.54 -5.36
N SER A 331 -2.69 -32.61 -6.31
CA SER A 331 -3.57 -31.43 -6.24
C SER A 331 -5.05 -31.77 -6.40
N ALA A 332 -5.38 -32.88 -7.10
CA ALA A 332 -6.76 -33.30 -7.30
C ALA A 332 -7.33 -33.84 -5.99
N GLY A 333 -6.64 -34.79 -5.36
CA GLY A 333 -6.97 -35.28 -4.03
C GLY A 333 -7.03 -34.17 -2.96
N PHE A 334 -6.13 -33.18 -3.03
CA PHE A 334 -6.19 -32.02 -2.14
C PHE A 334 -7.49 -31.23 -2.29
N ARG A 335 -7.91 -30.94 -3.53
CA ARG A 335 -9.14 -30.18 -3.81
C ARG A 335 -10.40 -30.98 -3.49
N ASP A 336 -10.40 -32.28 -3.77
CA ASP A 336 -11.50 -33.18 -3.46
C ASP A 336 -11.72 -33.34 -1.95
N PHE A 337 -10.64 -33.26 -1.15
CA PHE A 337 -10.71 -33.28 0.30
C PHE A 337 -11.10 -31.91 0.91
N TYR A 338 -10.31 -30.86 0.64
CA TYR A 338 -10.50 -29.56 1.29
C TYR A 338 -11.64 -28.73 0.71
N GLY A 339 -12.02 -28.94 -0.56
CA GLY A 339 -13.12 -28.21 -1.20
C GLY A 339 -14.45 -28.38 -0.45
N PRO A 340 -14.96 -29.61 -0.29
CA PRO A 340 -16.17 -29.86 0.50
C PRO A 340 -16.00 -29.55 1.99
N LEU A 341 -14.86 -29.91 2.59
CA LEU A 341 -14.61 -29.75 4.02
C LEU A 341 -14.60 -28.28 4.47
N LEU A 342 -13.94 -27.42 3.70
CA LEU A 342 -13.73 -26.00 4.02
C LEU A 342 -14.58 -25.05 3.16
N ARG A 343 -15.43 -25.60 2.29
CA ARG A 343 -16.22 -24.86 1.28
C ARG A 343 -15.34 -24.02 0.35
N TRP A 344 -14.13 -24.50 0.08
CA TRP A 344 -13.21 -23.87 -0.83
C TRP A 344 -13.57 -24.15 -2.29
N THR A 345 -13.41 -23.13 -3.12
CA THR A 345 -13.44 -23.24 -4.58
C THR A 345 -12.07 -22.90 -5.13
N PHE A 346 -11.76 -23.41 -6.32
CA PHE A 346 -10.41 -23.34 -6.88
C PHE A 346 -10.43 -22.84 -8.32
N GLU A 347 -9.47 -21.97 -8.63
CA GLU A 347 -9.19 -21.51 -9.99
C GLU A 347 -7.79 -21.96 -10.43
N PRO A 348 -7.58 -22.27 -11.73
CA PRO A 348 -6.26 -22.60 -12.24
C PRO A 348 -5.26 -21.46 -12.01
N GLY A 349 -4.11 -21.80 -11.45
CA GLY A 349 -2.99 -20.90 -11.24
C GLY A 349 -2.14 -20.69 -12.50
N ARG A 350 -0.99 -20.03 -12.32
CA ARG A 350 -0.06 -19.69 -13.41
C ARG A 350 1.04 -20.73 -13.65
N ILE A 351 1.11 -21.76 -12.79
CA ILE A 351 2.08 -22.84 -12.90
C ILE A 351 1.37 -24.15 -13.25
N SER A 352 2.13 -25.12 -13.76
CA SER A 352 1.60 -26.47 -13.98
C SER A 352 1.11 -27.05 -12.67
N ASP A 353 -0.11 -27.57 -12.68
CA ASP A 353 -0.81 -28.12 -11.51
C ASP A 353 -0.91 -27.18 -10.29
N GLY A 354 -0.91 -25.87 -10.56
CA GLY A 354 -1.16 -24.82 -9.57
C GLY A 354 -2.62 -24.43 -9.51
N TRP A 355 -3.12 -24.15 -8.32
CA TRP A 355 -4.51 -23.80 -8.02
C TRP A 355 -4.56 -22.65 -7.03
N GLN A 356 -5.37 -21.64 -7.29
CA GLN A 356 -5.69 -20.58 -6.34
C GLN A 356 -6.95 -20.97 -5.56
N VAL A 357 -6.96 -20.76 -4.24
CA VAL A 357 -8.16 -20.90 -3.43
C VAL A 357 -8.92 -19.58 -3.46
N VAL A 358 -10.16 -19.59 -3.94
CA VAL A 358 -10.97 -18.38 -4.08
C VAL A 358 -11.55 -17.98 -2.72
N ASP A 359 -11.50 -16.68 -2.42
CA ASP A 359 -12.06 -16.06 -1.20
C ASP A 359 -11.52 -16.56 0.15
N ALA A 360 -10.41 -17.32 0.16
CA ALA A 360 -9.73 -17.77 1.38
C ALA A 360 -9.04 -16.61 2.13
N HIS A 361 -8.85 -16.77 3.45
CA HIS A 361 -8.03 -15.87 4.28
C HIS A 361 -7.11 -16.61 5.24
N PRO A 362 -5.81 -16.24 5.30
CA PRO A 362 -5.08 -15.45 4.31
C PRO A 362 -5.17 -16.04 2.89
N MET A 363 -4.71 -15.28 1.89
CA MET A 363 -4.69 -15.77 0.52
C MET A 363 -3.93 -17.10 0.44
N SER A 364 -4.44 -18.03 -0.36
CA SER A 364 -3.93 -19.39 -0.36
C SER A 364 -3.92 -19.98 -1.76
N GLY A 365 -2.95 -20.86 -2.02
CA GLY A 365 -2.87 -21.63 -3.25
C GLY A 365 -2.25 -23.00 -3.02
N ALA A 366 -2.53 -23.93 -3.91
CA ALA A 366 -1.98 -25.28 -3.88
C ALA A 366 -1.18 -25.57 -5.17
N ALA A 367 -0.14 -26.38 -5.05
CA ALA A 367 0.66 -26.87 -6.17
C ALA A 367 0.92 -28.37 -6.00
N GLY A 368 0.55 -29.16 -7.00
CA GLY A 368 0.79 -30.60 -6.99
C GLY A 368 2.19 -31.02 -7.44
N GLY A 369 2.53 -32.30 -7.26
CA GLY A 369 3.78 -32.90 -7.73
C GLY A 369 4.95 -32.82 -6.75
N SER A 370 4.73 -32.42 -5.49
CA SER A 370 5.76 -32.50 -4.44
C SER A 370 5.92 -33.92 -3.89
N GLU A 371 7.09 -34.28 -3.37
CA GLU A 371 7.34 -35.62 -2.81
C GLU A 371 6.54 -35.89 -1.53
N ARG A 372 6.31 -34.84 -0.73
CA ARG A 372 5.60 -34.88 0.55
C ARG A 372 4.78 -33.60 0.72
N PRO A 373 3.65 -33.65 1.43
CA PRO A 373 2.90 -32.43 1.72
C PRO A 373 3.73 -31.47 2.57
N THR A 374 3.71 -30.18 2.23
CA THR A 374 4.38 -29.12 3.01
C THR A 374 3.62 -27.81 2.81
N THR A 375 3.38 -27.10 3.91
CA THR A 375 2.75 -25.79 3.90
C THR A 375 3.83 -24.72 4.01
N VAL A 376 3.97 -23.88 2.99
CA VAL A 376 5.00 -22.83 2.91
C VAL A 376 4.35 -21.46 3.11
N PRO A 377 4.64 -20.76 4.22
CA PRO A 377 4.11 -19.41 4.48
C PRO A 377 4.84 -18.35 3.67
N MET A 378 4.17 -17.23 3.42
CA MET A 378 4.76 -15.96 3.04
C MET A 378 4.53 -14.94 4.15
N TRP A 379 5.60 -14.34 4.64
CA TRP A 379 5.57 -13.32 5.70
C TRP A 379 5.73 -11.93 5.11
N THR A 380 4.89 -10.99 5.55
CA THR A 380 4.99 -9.59 5.17
C THR A 380 6.21 -8.94 5.81
N VAL A 381 6.94 -8.14 5.05
CA VAL A 381 8.08 -7.33 5.53
C VAL A 381 8.02 -5.92 4.98
N ALA A 382 8.50 -4.95 5.76
CA ALA A 382 8.55 -3.56 5.32
C ALA A 382 9.63 -3.31 4.24
N ASP A 383 10.75 -4.00 4.35
CA ASP A 383 11.89 -3.92 3.45
C ASP A 383 12.46 -5.32 3.23
N ILE A 384 12.35 -5.82 2.01
CA ILE A 384 12.74 -7.18 1.66
C ILE A 384 14.26 -7.37 1.64
N ASP A 385 15.03 -6.37 1.22
CA ASP A 385 16.49 -6.47 1.15
C ASP A 385 17.06 -6.54 2.57
N ALA A 386 16.55 -5.71 3.48
CA ALA A 386 16.91 -5.76 4.89
C ALA A 386 16.48 -7.08 5.55
N ALA A 387 15.30 -7.59 5.24
CA ALA A 387 14.83 -8.87 5.78
C ALA A 387 15.67 -10.05 5.28
N VAL A 388 16.03 -10.08 4.01
CA VAL A 388 16.90 -11.09 3.40
C VAL A 388 18.32 -11.04 4.01
N ALA A 389 18.84 -9.85 4.31
CA ALA A 389 20.10 -9.72 5.07
C ALA A 389 19.99 -10.37 6.46
N ARG A 390 18.91 -10.10 7.20
CA ARG A 390 18.66 -10.70 8.52
C ARG A 390 18.51 -12.22 8.46
N VAL A 391 17.91 -12.78 7.39
CA VAL A 391 17.87 -14.24 7.16
C VAL A 391 19.28 -14.82 7.13
N ARG A 392 20.18 -14.23 6.35
CA ARG A 392 21.58 -14.71 6.24
C ARG A 392 22.33 -14.60 7.56
N GLU A 393 22.16 -13.48 8.27
CA GLU A 393 22.78 -13.25 9.58
C GLU A 393 22.34 -14.27 10.64
N ALA A 394 21.07 -14.67 10.61
CA ALA A 394 20.50 -15.65 11.53
C ALA A 394 20.82 -17.12 11.14
N GLY A 395 21.60 -17.35 10.08
CA GLY A 395 22.00 -18.69 9.63
C GLY A 395 21.00 -19.37 8.68
N GLY A 396 19.99 -18.65 8.20
CA GLY A 396 19.09 -19.11 7.15
C GLY A 396 19.72 -19.01 5.76
N THR A 397 19.04 -19.60 4.77
CA THR A 397 19.50 -19.61 3.37
C THR A 397 18.50 -18.89 2.47
N VAL A 398 18.98 -18.10 1.52
CA VAL A 398 18.16 -17.46 0.48
C VAL A 398 18.21 -18.35 -0.75
N LEU A 399 17.09 -19.00 -1.07
CA LEU A 399 16.95 -19.92 -2.20
C LEU A 399 16.69 -19.15 -3.51
N ALA A 400 15.93 -18.06 -3.42
CA ALA A 400 15.68 -17.14 -4.52
C ALA A 400 15.78 -15.69 -4.02
N GLU A 401 16.67 -14.92 -4.63
CA GLU A 401 16.87 -13.50 -4.30
C GLU A 401 15.60 -12.66 -4.56
N PRO A 402 15.46 -11.50 -3.90
CA PRO A 402 14.36 -10.57 -4.12
C PRO A 402 14.10 -10.30 -5.61
N ALA A 403 12.89 -10.61 -6.05
CA ALA A 403 12.45 -10.38 -7.42
C ALA A 403 11.06 -9.77 -7.46
N ARG A 404 10.84 -8.82 -8.38
CA ARG A 404 9.53 -8.19 -8.58
C ARG A 404 8.58 -9.17 -9.27
N GLN A 405 7.45 -9.38 -8.62
CA GLN A 405 6.31 -10.17 -9.08
C GLN A 405 5.11 -9.25 -9.35
N PRO A 406 4.06 -9.73 -10.04
CA PRO A 406 2.85 -8.94 -10.27
C PRO A 406 2.09 -8.54 -9.00
N TYR A 407 2.38 -9.19 -7.88
CA TYR A 407 1.72 -8.97 -6.59
C TYR A 407 2.62 -8.30 -5.54
N GLY A 408 3.87 -7.96 -5.85
CA GLY A 408 4.82 -7.41 -4.87
C GLY A 408 6.25 -7.82 -5.18
N ILE A 409 7.19 -7.58 -4.26
CA ILE A 409 8.53 -8.15 -4.32
C ILE A 409 8.56 -9.37 -3.40
N SER A 410 9.13 -10.48 -3.85
CA SER A 410 9.26 -11.68 -3.03
C SER A 410 10.64 -12.32 -3.10
N ALA A 411 11.00 -13.02 -2.03
CA ALA A 411 12.22 -13.82 -1.92
C ALA A 411 11.87 -15.16 -1.27
N GLU A 412 12.54 -16.23 -1.70
CA GLU A 412 12.36 -17.57 -1.12
C GLU A 412 13.52 -17.89 -0.19
N CYS A 413 13.24 -18.36 1.02
CA CYS A 413 14.23 -18.61 2.05
C CYS A 413 14.00 -19.96 2.76
N THR A 414 15.02 -20.41 3.48
CA THR A 414 14.90 -21.36 4.59
C THR A 414 15.36 -20.73 5.88
N ASP A 415 14.79 -21.16 7.01
CA ASP A 415 15.35 -20.85 8.32
C ASP A 415 16.63 -21.67 8.60
N ASP A 416 17.20 -21.47 9.79
CA ASP A 416 18.41 -22.14 10.28
C ASP A 416 18.17 -23.62 10.67
N GLN A 417 16.96 -24.13 10.40
CA GLN A 417 16.52 -25.50 10.64
C GLN A 417 15.97 -26.16 9.36
N GLY A 418 15.96 -25.43 8.23
CA GLY A 418 15.56 -25.93 6.91
C GLY A 418 14.08 -25.77 6.58
N ALA A 419 13.29 -25.10 7.40
CA ALA A 419 11.89 -24.80 7.08
C ALA A 419 11.81 -23.73 5.99
N ARG A 420 11.06 -23.99 4.91
CA ARG A 420 10.89 -23.06 3.79
C ARG A 420 9.85 -22.00 4.10
N PHE A 421 10.11 -20.77 3.68
CA PHE A 421 9.15 -19.67 3.71
C PHE A 421 9.48 -18.63 2.63
N TYR A 422 8.52 -17.77 2.32
CA TYR A 422 8.73 -16.59 1.49
C TYR A 422 8.69 -15.32 2.33
N LEU A 423 9.43 -14.30 1.88
CA LEU A 423 9.26 -12.92 2.31
C LEU A 423 8.51 -12.17 1.21
N GLY A 424 7.56 -11.32 1.59
CA GLY A 424 6.77 -10.50 0.68
C GLY A 424 6.76 -9.03 1.10
N GLN A 425 7.03 -8.13 0.16
CA GLN A 425 6.88 -6.69 0.32
C GLN A 425 5.83 -6.21 -0.69
N PHE A 426 4.76 -5.60 -0.18
CA PHE A 426 3.54 -5.25 -0.92
C PHE A 426 3.38 -3.76 -1.14
#